data_AF-Q8R2V9-F1
#
_entry.id   AF-Q8R2V9-F1
#
_cell.length_a   1.000
_cell.length_b   1.000
_cell.length_c   1.000
_cell.angle_alpha   90.00
_cell.angle_beta   90.00
_cell.angle_gamma   90.00
#
_symmetry.space_group_name_H-M   'P 1'
#
loop_
_entity.id
_entity.type
_entity.pdbx_description
1 polymer ?
#
loop_
_entity_poly.entity_id
_entity_poly.type
_entity_poly.pdbx_seq_one_letter_code
_entity_poly.pdbx_strand_id
1 'polypeptide(L)'
;DDRKLINTDKEKTLFQPQTGTYQTLAKECVAQGCCVDLFLFPNQYVDVATLSVVPQLTGGSVYKYACFQVENDQERFLSDLRRDVQKVVGFDAVMRVRTSTGIRAVDFFGAFYMSNTTDVELAGLDGDKTVTVEFKHDDRLNEENGALLQCALLYTSCAGQRRLRIHNLALNCCTQLADLYRNCETDTLINYMAKFAYRAVLNSPVKTVRDTLITQCAQILACYRKNCASPSSAGQLILPECMKLLPVYLNCVLKSDVLQPGAEVTTDDRAYVRQLVSSMDVAETNVFFYPRLLPLTKSPLDSTAEPPAVRASEERLSSGDIYLLENGLNLFVWVGASVQQGVVQSLFNVSSFSQITSGLSVLPVLDNPLSKKVRGLIDSLRAQRMRYMKLIVVKQEDKLEMLFKHFLVEDKSLSGGASYVDFLCHMHKEIRQLLS
;
A
#
# COMPACT_ATOMS: atom_id res chain seq x y z
N ASP A 1 2.22 -24.70 2.54
CA ASP A 1 3.27 -23.68 2.35
C ASP A 1 4.48 -24.33 1.68
N ASP A 2 4.64 -24.21 0.36
CA ASP A 2 5.82 -24.73 -0.36
C ASP A 2 6.82 -23.60 -0.65
N ARG A 3 7.56 -23.22 0.39
CA ARG A 3 8.57 -22.15 0.31
C ARG A 3 9.70 -22.45 -0.67
N LYS A 4 9.87 -23.69 -1.13
CA LYS A 4 10.88 -24.07 -2.12
C LYS A 4 10.60 -23.48 -3.50
N LEU A 5 9.37 -23.03 -3.76
CA LEU A 5 8.98 -22.42 -5.02
C LEU A 5 9.34 -20.94 -5.11
N ILE A 6 9.71 -20.27 -4.01
CA ILE A 6 10.10 -18.86 -3.99
C ILE A 6 11.36 -18.66 -4.86
N ASN A 7 11.38 -17.61 -5.68
CA ASN A 7 12.43 -17.31 -6.67
C ASN A 7 12.56 -18.35 -7.80
N THR A 8 11.53 -19.16 -8.03
CA THR A 8 11.46 -20.09 -9.17
C THR A 8 10.37 -19.66 -10.16
N ASP A 9 10.40 -20.18 -11.39
CA ASP A 9 9.34 -19.93 -12.37
C ASP A 9 7.95 -20.43 -11.93
N LYS A 10 7.93 -21.36 -10.96
CA LYS A 10 6.70 -21.92 -10.38
C LYS A 10 6.17 -21.09 -9.21
N GLU A 11 6.86 -20.04 -8.78
CA GLU A 11 6.41 -19.18 -7.67
C GLU A 11 4.98 -18.64 -7.89
N LYS A 12 4.61 -18.36 -9.14
CA LYS A 12 3.26 -17.90 -9.51
C LYS A 12 2.14 -18.82 -9.02
N THR A 13 2.38 -20.13 -8.89
CA THR A 13 1.35 -21.07 -8.43
C THR A 13 1.02 -20.90 -6.96
N LEU A 14 1.90 -20.27 -6.17
CA LEU A 14 1.63 -19.92 -4.77
C LEU A 14 0.57 -18.81 -4.63
N PHE A 15 0.34 -18.03 -5.69
CA PHE A 15 -0.65 -16.95 -5.73
C PHE A 15 -1.92 -17.31 -6.53
N GLN A 16 -1.98 -18.51 -7.09
CA GLN A 16 -3.12 -19.00 -7.85
C GLN A 16 -4.00 -19.90 -6.98
N PRO A 17 -5.33 -19.88 -7.17
CA PRO A 17 -6.20 -20.80 -6.46
C PRO A 17 -5.92 -22.25 -6.86
N GLN A 18 -6.04 -23.17 -5.90
CA GLN A 18 -5.81 -24.59 -6.15
C GLN A 18 -6.83 -25.21 -7.12
N THR A 19 -8.06 -24.69 -7.14
CA THR A 19 -9.16 -25.21 -7.95
C THR A 19 -9.91 -24.08 -8.65
N GLY A 20 -10.49 -24.39 -9.82
CA GLY A 20 -11.33 -23.43 -10.55
C GLY A 20 -12.68 -23.15 -9.89
N THR A 21 -13.09 -23.94 -8.90
CA THR A 21 -14.40 -23.84 -8.23
C THR A 21 -14.63 -22.45 -7.61
N TYR A 22 -13.61 -21.85 -7.00
CA TYR A 22 -13.74 -20.51 -6.40
C TYR A 22 -13.94 -19.42 -7.44
N GLN A 23 -13.37 -19.56 -8.64
CA GLN A 23 -13.60 -18.62 -9.74
C GLN A 23 -15.02 -18.76 -10.30
N THR A 24 -15.52 -19.99 -10.41
CA THR A 24 -16.91 -20.25 -10.82
C THR A 24 -17.90 -19.68 -9.81
N LEU A 25 -17.69 -19.96 -8.51
CA LEU A 25 -18.51 -19.41 -7.43
C LEU A 25 -18.51 -17.88 -7.43
N ALA A 26 -17.34 -17.24 -7.62
CA ALA A 26 -17.26 -15.79 -7.71
C ALA A 26 -18.09 -15.22 -8.86
N LYS A 27 -18.08 -15.87 -10.03
CA LYS A 27 -18.89 -15.46 -11.19
C LYS A 27 -20.38 -15.58 -10.90
N GLU A 28 -20.80 -16.67 -10.26
CA GLU A 28 -22.21 -16.87 -9.85
C GLU A 28 -22.63 -15.81 -8.81
N CYS A 29 -21.78 -15.50 -7.84
CA CYS A 29 -22.01 -14.43 -6.87
C CYS A 29 -22.19 -13.06 -7.55
N VAL A 30 -21.28 -12.68 -8.46
CA VAL A 30 -21.37 -11.41 -9.20
C VAL A 30 -22.66 -11.34 -10.03
N ALA A 31 -23.01 -12.44 -10.72
CA ALA A 31 -24.24 -12.51 -11.50
C ALA A 31 -25.53 -12.36 -10.66
N GLN A 32 -25.46 -12.64 -9.35
CA GLN A 32 -26.58 -12.47 -8.40
C GLN A 32 -26.46 -11.19 -7.55
N GLY A 33 -25.45 -10.34 -7.79
CA GLY A 33 -25.20 -9.16 -6.95
C GLY A 33 -24.82 -9.51 -5.50
N CYS A 34 -24.25 -10.70 -5.28
CA CYS A 34 -23.83 -11.21 -3.98
C CYS A 34 -22.36 -10.85 -3.70
N CYS A 35 -22.13 -9.99 -2.70
CA CYS A 35 -20.80 -9.62 -2.21
C CYS A 35 -20.38 -10.49 -1.03
N VAL A 36 -19.09 -10.84 -0.94
CA VAL A 36 -18.56 -11.64 0.16
C VAL A 36 -17.41 -10.90 0.85
N ASP A 37 -17.61 -10.51 2.10
CA ASP A 37 -16.54 -10.09 3.01
C ASP A 37 -16.11 -11.28 3.88
N LEU A 38 -14.80 -11.47 4.07
CA LEU A 38 -14.22 -12.64 4.73
C LEU A 38 -13.32 -12.25 5.90
N PHE A 39 -13.70 -12.64 7.12
CA PHE A 39 -12.91 -12.49 8.33
C PHE A 39 -12.20 -13.82 8.66
N LEU A 40 -10.88 -13.85 8.52
CA LEU A 40 -10.02 -15.02 8.71
C LEU A 40 -9.24 -14.96 10.02
N PHE A 41 -9.25 -16.06 10.76
CA PHE A 41 -8.54 -16.24 12.03
C PHE A 41 -7.55 -17.42 11.96
N PRO A 42 -6.54 -17.37 11.08
CA PRO A 42 -5.63 -18.50 10.89
C PRO A 42 -4.67 -18.65 12.07
N ASN A 43 -4.47 -19.89 12.52
CA ASN A 43 -3.39 -20.30 13.44
C ASN A 43 -2.29 -21.13 12.74
N GLN A 44 -2.49 -21.43 11.46
CA GLN A 44 -1.60 -22.18 10.59
C GLN A 44 -1.88 -21.79 9.13
N TYR A 45 -1.19 -22.40 8.17
CA TYR A 45 -1.43 -22.19 6.74
C TYR A 45 -2.90 -22.46 6.37
N VAL A 46 -3.54 -21.50 5.68
CA VAL A 46 -4.96 -21.57 5.25
C VAL A 46 -5.16 -21.38 3.75
N ASP A 47 -4.09 -21.10 2.99
CA ASP A 47 -4.18 -20.80 1.57
C ASP A 47 -5.07 -19.59 1.26
N VAL A 48 -4.60 -18.42 1.70
CA VAL A 48 -5.25 -17.13 1.43
C VAL A 48 -5.38 -16.88 -0.08
N ALA A 49 -4.47 -17.40 -0.91
CA ALA A 49 -4.55 -17.24 -2.36
C ALA A 49 -5.84 -17.86 -2.93
N THR A 50 -6.25 -19.02 -2.43
CA THR A 50 -7.53 -19.64 -2.79
C THR A 50 -8.72 -18.95 -2.12
N LEU A 51 -8.67 -18.74 -0.80
CA LEU A 51 -9.82 -18.22 -0.03
C LEU A 51 -10.20 -16.77 -0.39
N SER A 52 -9.23 -15.97 -0.86
CA SER A 52 -9.44 -14.57 -1.24
C SER A 52 -10.10 -14.36 -2.59
N VAL A 53 -10.20 -15.39 -3.45
CA VAL A 53 -10.72 -15.25 -4.81
C VAL A 53 -12.15 -14.71 -4.84
N VAL A 54 -13.04 -15.28 -4.02
CA VAL A 54 -14.47 -14.87 -4.02
C VAL A 54 -14.63 -13.46 -3.47
N PRO A 55 -14.08 -13.09 -2.29
CA PRO A 55 -14.12 -11.70 -1.84
C PRO A 55 -13.52 -10.71 -2.84
N GLN A 56 -12.36 -11.04 -3.42
CA GLN A 56 -11.69 -10.15 -4.37
C GLN A 56 -12.52 -9.90 -5.63
N LEU A 57 -13.10 -10.95 -6.23
CA LEU A 57 -13.84 -10.81 -7.48
C LEU A 57 -15.26 -10.26 -7.28
N THR A 58 -15.83 -10.41 -6.08
CA THR A 58 -17.17 -9.86 -5.75
C THR A 58 -17.14 -8.40 -5.28
N GLY A 59 -15.95 -7.81 -5.11
CA GLY A 59 -15.78 -6.43 -4.62
C GLY A 59 -15.75 -6.32 -3.09
N GLY A 60 -15.72 -7.45 -2.38
CA GLY A 60 -15.60 -7.51 -0.93
C GLY A 60 -14.16 -7.39 -0.42
N SER A 61 -14.00 -7.71 0.86
CA SER A 61 -12.80 -7.46 1.65
C SER A 61 -12.35 -8.74 2.34
N VAL A 62 -11.04 -8.90 2.51
CA VAL A 62 -10.48 -9.93 3.40
C VAL A 62 -9.88 -9.24 4.61
N TYR A 63 -10.17 -9.75 5.80
CA TYR A 63 -9.58 -9.35 7.06
C TYR A 63 -8.85 -10.55 7.64
N LYS A 64 -7.56 -10.40 7.97
CA LYS A 64 -6.74 -11.51 8.48
C LYS A 64 -6.17 -11.21 9.85
N TYR A 65 -6.49 -12.07 10.81
CA TYR A 65 -6.02 -12.03 12.19
C TYR A 65 -5.20 -13.28 12.50
N ALA A 66 -3.92 -13.24 12.16
CA ALA A 66 -3.00 -14.36 12.40
C ALA A 66 -2.78 -14.58 13.90
N CYS A 67 -2.85 -15.83 14.34
CA CYS A 67 -2.67 -16.26 15.73
C CYS A 67 -3.53 -15.44 16.71
N PHE A 68 -4.80 -15.24 16.37
CA PHE A 68 -5.73 -14.40 17.13
C PHE A 68 -5.79 -14.80 18.60
N GLN A 69 -5.58 -13.83 19.48
CA GLN A 69 -5.74 -13.96 20.92
C GLN A 69 -6.76 -12.94 21.41
N VAL A 70 -7.77 -13.39 22.17
CA VAL A 70 -8.87 -12.53 22.61
C VAL A 70 -8.34 -11.32 23.37
N GLU A 71 -7.36 -11.53 24.25
CA GLU A 71 -6.78 -10.51 25.12
C GLU A 71 -6.10 -9.38 24.34
N ASN A 72 -5.54 -9.70 23.17
CA ASN A 72 -4.70 -8.78 22.38
C ASN A 72 -5.41 -8.24 21.13
N ASP A 73 -6.30 -9.01 20.53
CA ASP A 73 -6.83 -8.75 19.18
C ASP A 73 -8.34 -8.48 19.15
N GLN A 74 -9.07 -8.64 20.27
CA GLN A 74 -10.54 -8.44 20.30
C GLN A 74 -10.94 -7.05 19.79
N GLU A 75 -10.26 -5.99 20.22
CA GLU A 75 -10.60 -4.62 19.84
C GLU A 75 -10.38 -4.37 18.36
N ARG A 76 -9.33 -4.98 17.79
CA ARG A 76 -9.02 -4.88 16.37
C ARG A 76 -10.15 -5.53 15.54
N PHE A 77 -10.49 -6.77 15.86
CA PHE A 77 -11.56 -7.49 15.15
C PHE A 77 -12.91 -6.78 15.30
N LEU A 78 -13.31 -6.42 16.52
CA LEU A 78 -14.60 -5.77 16.76
C LEU A 78 -14.66 -4.39 16.09
N SER A 79 -13.56 -3.64 16.03
CA SER A 79 -13.51 -2.36 15.32
C SER A 79 -13.64 -2.54 13.82
N ASP A 80 -12.89 -3.47 13.23
CA ASP A 80 -12.99 -3.78 11.80
C ASP A 80 -14.40 -4.24 11.43
N LEU A 81 -15.00 -5.17 12.21
CA LEU A 81 -16.35 -5.67 11.99
C LEU A 81 -17.41 -4.56 12.08
N ARG A 82 -17.34 -3.70 13.12
CA ARG A 82 -18.27 -2.56 13.26
C ARG A 82 -18.16 -1.62 12.08
N ARG A 83 -16.94 -1.27 11.67
CA ARG A 83 -16.69 -0.40 10.52
C ARG A 83 -17.26 -1.00 9.25
N ASP A 84 -16.96 -2.28 8.99
CA ASP A 84 -17.39 -2.99 7.78
C ASP A 84 -18.91 -3.04 7.65
N VAL A 85 -19.62 -3.39 8.73
CA VAL A 85 -21.09 -3.40 8.77
C VAL A 85 -21.71 -2.00 8.62
N GLN A 86 -21.02 -0.96 9.09
CA GLN A 86 -21.49 0.43 9.02
C GLN A 86 -21.15 1.15 7.72
N LYS A 87 -20.39 0.52 6.82
CA LYS A 87 -20.00 1.14 5.55
C LYS A 87 -21.22 1.56 4.73
N VAL A 88 -21.06 2.68 4.04
CA VAL A 88 -21.99 3.05 2.97
C VAL A 88 -21.67 2.16 1.77
N VAL A 89 -22.58 1.22 1.48
CA VAL A 89 -22.40 0.24 0.42
C VAL A 89 -23.39 0.44 -0.74
N GLY A 90 -22.96 0.07 -1.93
CA GLY A 90 -23.80 -0.11 -3.12
C GLY A 90 -23.71 -1.55 -3.60
N PHE A 91 -24.78 -2.05 -4.21
CA PHE A 91 -24.90 -3.43 -4.68
C PHE A 91 -25.15 -3.50 -6.17
N ASP A 92 -24.84 -4.67 -6.75
CA ASP A 92 -25.12 -5.01 -8.16
C ASP A 92 -24.66 -3.90 -9.12
N ALA A 93 -23.40 -3.53 -9.01
CA ALA A 93 -22.86 -2.36 -9.64
C ALA A 93 -22.07 -2.69 -10.92
N VAL A 94 -22.19 -1.79 -11.88
CA VAL A 94 -21.42 -1.83 -13.12
C VAL A 94 -20.80 -0.45 -13.33
N MET A 95 -19.48 -0.41 -13.38
CA MET A 95 -18.69 0.78 -13.68
C MET A 95 -18.22 0.74 -15.13
N ARG A 96 -18.36 1.86 -15.83
CA ARG A 96 -17.83 2.04 -17.18
C ARG A 96 -17.09 3.36 -17.29
N VAL A 97 -15.87 3.32 -17.80
CA VAL A 97 -15.07 4.51 -18.08
C VAL A 97 -15.15 4.82 -19.57
N ARG A 98 -15.74 5.98 -19.89
CA ARG A 98 -15.80 6.53 -21.24
C ARG A 98 -14.76 7.62 -21.39
N THR A 99 -14.28 7.79 -22.60
CA THR A 99 -13.23 8.74 -22.94
C THR A 99 -13.59 9.54 -24.19
N SER A 100 -13.02 10.72 -24.35
CA SER A 100 -13.03 11.44 -25.63
C SER A 100 -12.25 10.68 -26.70
N THR A 101 -12.49 11.03 -27.97
CA THR A 101 -11.74 10.50 -29.12
C THR A 101 -10.23 10.63 -28.93
N GLY A 102 -9.48 9.59 -29.32
CA GLY A 102 -8.01 9.56 -29.29
C GLY A 102 -7.41 8.81 -28.10
N ILE A 103 -8.18 8.56 -27.03
CA ILE A 103 -7.72 7.78 -25.88
C ILE A 103 -8.81 6.80 -25.45
N ARG A 104 -8.42 5.65 -24.90
CA ARG A 104 -9.37 4.69 -24.33
C ARG A 104 -8.79 3.98 -23.11
N ALA A 105 -9.68 3.57 -22.21
CA ALA A 105 -9.34 2.63 -21.15
C ALA A 105 -9.02 1.27 -21.78
N VAL A 106 -7.91 0.66 -21.38
CA VAL A 106 -7.46 -0.64 -21.91
C VAL A 106 -7.29 -1.69 -20.83
N ASP A 107 -7.15 -1.28 -19.58
CA ASP A 107 -6.89 -2.19 -18.49
C ASP A 107 -7.38 -1.63 -17.15
N PHE A 108 -7.68 -2.54 -16.23
CA PHE A 108 -8.29 -2.22 -14.94
C PHE A 108 -7.62 -3.04 -13.83
N PHE A 109 -7.44 -2.42 -12.66
CA PHE A 109 -6.82 -3.03 -11.49
C PHE A 109 -7.65 -2.71 -10.24
N GLY A 110 -8.05 -3.74 -9.51
CA GLY A 110 -8.96 -3.60 -8.37
C GLY A 110 -9.51 -4.94 -7.90
N ALA A 111 -10.42 -4.87 -6.94
CA ALA A 111 -11.26 -5.99 -6.52
C ALA A 111 -12.61 -5.89 -7.25
N PHE A 112 -12.71 -6.58 -8.39
CA PHE A 112 -13.91 -6.64 -9.21
C PHE A 112 -13.85 -7.85 -10.15
N TYR A 113 -14.94 -8.08 -10.88
CA TYR A 113 -15.02 -9.01 -11.98
C TYR A 113 -15.23 -8.27 -13.31
N MET A 114 -14.78 -8.86 -14.41
CA MET A 114 -15.03 -8.37 -15.76
C MET A 114 -15.34 -9.56 -16.67
N SER A 115 -16.55 -9.62 -17.20
CA SER A 115 -16.94 -10.61 -18.22
C SER A 115 -16.47 -10.19 -19.63
N ASN A 116 -16.27 -8.89 -19.83
CA ASN A 116 -15.83 -8.28 -21.08
C ASN A 116 -14.64 -7.34 -20.83
N THR A 117 -14.24 -6.51 -21.81
CA THR A 117 -13.06 -5.62 -21.70
C THR A 117 -13.40 -4.18 -21.34
N THR A 118 -14.67 -3.84 -21.09
CA THR A 118 -15.14 -2.46 -20.92
C THR A 118 -15.91 -2.19 -19.63
N ASP A 119 -16.68 -3.17 -19.16
CA ASP A 119 -17.58 -3.03 -18.02
C ASP A 119 -16.97 -3.74 -16.80
N VAL A 120 -16.81 -2.99 -15.71
CA VAL A 120 -16.31 -3.47 -14.43
C VAL A 120 -17.49 -3.82 -13.54
N GLU A 121 -17.63 -5.09 -13.20
CA GLU A 121 -18.75 -5.63 -12.43
C GLU A 121 -18.35 -5.80 -10.96
N LEU A 122 -19.13 -5.21 -10.06
CA LEU A 122 -18.91 -5.23 -8.61
C LEU A 122 -20.20 -5.69 -7.95
N ALA A 123 -20.18 -6.84 -7.27
CA ALA A 123 -21.36 -7.32 -6.58
C ALA A 123 -21.69 -6.42 -5.37
N GLY A 124 -20.64 -6.00 -4.65
CA GLY A 124 -20.69 -4.93 -3.66
C GLY A 124 -19.59 -3.90 -3.91
N LEU A 125 -19.88 -2.65 -3.57
CA LEU A 125 -18.89 -1.58 -3.51
C LEU A 125 -19.05 -0.78 -2.22
N ASP A 126 -17.96 -0.26 -1.70
CA ASP A 126 -17.93 0.62 -0.53
C ASP A 126 -17.13 1.89 -0.83
N GLY A 127 -17.05 2.81 0.14
CA GLY A 127 -16.28 4.05 0.00
C GLY A 127 -14.76 3.87 0.04
N ASP A 128 -14.29 2.66 0.30
CA ASP A 128 -12.89 2.34 0.55
C ASP A 128 -12.20 1.71 -0.67
N LYS A 129 -12.96 1.03 -1.54
CA LYS A 129 -12.42 0.38 -2.74
C LYS A 129 -12.01 1.39 -3.81
N THR A 130 -10.82 1.17 -4.37
CA THR A 130 -10.32 1.93 -5.52
C THR A 130 -10.05 1.04 -6.73
N VAL A 131 -10.57 1.45 -7.89
CA VAL A 131 -10.23 0.87 -9.20
C VAL A 131 -9.27 1.80 -9.93
N THR A 132 -8.10 1.26 -10.31
CA THR A 132 -7.11 1.96 -11.12
C THR A 132 -7.30 1.58 -12.59
N VAL A 133 -7.30 2.56 -13.50
CA VAL A 133 -7.58 2.35 -14.93
C VAL A 133 -6.38 2.79 -15.76
N GLU A 134 -5.88 1.90 -16.61
CA GLU A 134 -4.82 2.22 -17.58
C GLU A 134 -5.44 2.70 -18.89
N PHE A 135 -4.87 3.75 -19.45
CA PHE A 135 -5.29 4.33 -20.73
C PHE A 135 -4.20 4.17 -21.79
N LYS A 136 -4.61 3.98 -23.04
CA LYS A 136 -3.72 4.02 -24.21
C LYS A 136 -4.31 4.91 -25.29
N HIS A 137 -3.42 5.44 -26.13
CA HIS A 137 -3.79 6.18 -27.32
C HIS A 137 -4.47 5.23 -28.32
N ASP A 138 -5.63 5.66 -28.82
CA ASP A 138 -6.33 5.02 -29.95
C ASP A 138 -6.13 5.83 -31.24
N ASP A 139 -5.99 7.16 -31.09
CA ASP A 139 -5.66 8.11 -32.15
C ASP A 139 -4.95 9.34 -31.52
N ARG A 140 -4.72 10.40 -32.29
CA ARG A 140 -4.16 11.67 -31.80
C ARG A 140 -5.16 12.41 -30.91
N LEU A 141 -4.64 13.04 -29.85
CA LEU A 141 -5.39 13.95 -28.99
C LEU A 141 -5.22 15.40 -29.44
N ASN A 142 -6.27 16.21 -29.28
CA ASN A 142 -6.24 17.64 -29.60
C ASN A 142 -5.93 18.45 -28.32
N GLU A 143 -4.91 19.31 -28.36
CA GLU A 143 -4.53 20.20 -27.25
C GLU A 143 -5.66 21.16 -26.83
N GLU A 144 -6.48 21.64 -27.77
CA GLU A 144 -7.59 22.57 -27.49
C GLU A 144 -8.73 21.91 -26.71
N ASN A 145 -9.04 20.65 -27.04
CA ASN A 145 -10.13 19.90 -26.41
C ASN A 145 -9.67 19.12 -25.17
N GLY A 146 -8.37 18.82 -25.08
CA GLY A 146 -7.82 17.95 -24.06
C GLY A 146 -8.32 16.50 -24.16
N ALA A 147 -8.15 15.77 -23.06
CA ALA A 147 -8.69 14.44 -22.86
C ALA A 147 -9.82 14.49 -21.82
N LEU A 148 -11.00 14.02 -22.21
CA LEU A 148 -12.16 13.95 -21.32
C LEU A 148 -12.35 12.52 -20.86
N LEU A 149 -12.54 12.35 -19.55
CA LEU A 149 -12.82 11.08 -18.91
C LEU A 149 -14.17 11.18 -18.19
N GLN A 150 -15.02 10.17 -18.37
CA GLN A 150 -16.28 10.05 -17.66
C GLN A 150 -16.37 8.65 -17.06
N CYS A 151 -16.26 8.57 -15.73
CA CYS A 151 -16.58 7.36 -14.99
C CYS A 151 -18.09 7.38 -14.66
N ALA A 152 -18.81 6.36 -15.15
CA ALA A 152 -20.21 6.15 -14.84
C ALA A 152 -20.36 4.86 -14.02
N LEU A 153 -20.88 4.98 -12.81
CA LEU A 153 -21.16 3.87 -11.91
C LEU A 153 -22.68 3.72 -11.74
N LEU A 154 -23.24 2.66 -12.31
CA LEU A 154 -24.63 2.26 -12.11
C LEU A 154 -24.67 1.27 -10.93
N TYR A 155 -25.51 1.50 -9.93
CA TYR A 155 -25.59 0.63 -8.75
C TYR A 155 -26.96 0.69 -8.08
N THR A 156 -27.24 -0.25 -7.17
CA THR A 156 -28.42 -0.27 -6.31
C THR A 156 -28.03 0.14 -4.90
N SER A 157 -28.65 1.19 -4.35
CA SER A 157 -28.42 1.61 -2.96
C SER A 157 -29.07 0.66 -1.94
N CYS A 158 -28.67 0.74 -0.66
CA CYS A 158 -29.30 -0.03 0.43
C CYS A 158 -30.82 0.21 0.56
N ALA A 159 -31.34 1.33 0.06
CA ALA A 159 -32.77 1.62 0.02
C ALA A 159 -33.50 0.97 -1.17
N GLY A 160 -32.82 0.11 -1.95
CA GLY A 160 -33.39 -0.57 -3.13
C GLY A 160 -33.51 0.32 -4.37
N GLN A 161 -32.93 1.52 -4.37
CA GLN A 161 -33.02 2.45 -5.50
C GLN A 161 -31.86 2.26 -6.47
N ARG A 162 -32.16 2.12 -7.77
CA ARG A 162 -31.17 2.16 -8.84
C ARG A 162 -30.68 3.59 -9.04
N ARG A 163 -29.37 3.81 -8.91
CA ARG A 163 -28.73 5.12 -8.97
C ARG A 163 -27.55 5.07 -9.93
N LEU A 164 -27.21 6.24 -10.45
CA LEU A 164 -26.09 6.42 -11.35
C LEU A 164 -25.22 7.57 -10.83
N ARG A 165 -23.97 7.28 -10.53
CA ARG A 165 -22.96 8.25 -10.09
C ARG A 165 -22.03 8.54 -11.26
N ILE A 166 -21.81 9.83 -11.53
CA ILE A 166 -20.93 10.29 -12.61
C ILE A 166 -19.77 11.09 -12.02
N HIS A 167 -18.56 10.76 -12.45
CA HIS A 167 -17.37 11.60 -12.28
C HIS A 167 -16.85 12.00 -13.65
N ASN A 168 -16.80 13.31 -13.92
CA ASN A 168 -16.21 13.86 -15.13
C ASN A 168 -14.86 14.50 -14.77
N LEU A 169 -13.84 14.20 -15.55
CA LEU A 169 -12.51 14.79 -15.42
C LEU A 169 -12.04 15.24 -16.81
N ALA A 170 -11.61 16.49 -16.91
CA ALA A 170 -10.99 17.04 -18.10
C ALA A 170 -9.49 17.23 -17.81
N LEU A 171 -8.65 16.69 -18.68
CA LEU A 171 -7.20 16.77 -18.60
C LEU A 171 -6.66 17.51 -19.81
N ASN A 172 -5.64 18.34 -19.60
CA ASN A 172 -4.95 18.99 -20.70
C ASN A 172 -4.17 17.97 -21.52
N CYS A 173 -4.01 18.23 -22.82
CA CYS A 173 -3.09 17.50 -23.69
C CYS A 173 -1.92 18.41 -24.06
N CYS A 174 -0.76 17.80 -24.31
CA CYS A 174 0.45 18.51 -24.68
C CYS A 174 1.27 17.70 -25.68
N THR A 175 1.96 18.40 -26.58
CA THR A 175 2.92 17.85 -27.53
C THR A 175 4.35 17.94 -27.01
N GLN A 176 4.62 18.78 -26.02
CA GLN A 176 5.93 18.95 -25.40
C GLN A 176 6.11 18.00 -24.21
N LEU A 177 7.18 17.20 -24.22
CA LEU A 177 7.49 16.28 -23.12
C LEU A 177 7.67 17.00 -21.78
N ALA A 178 8.22 18.23 -21.78
CA ALA A 178 8.42 19.01 -20.55
C ALA A 178 7.09 19.28 -19.83
N ASP A 179 5.99 19.46 -20.55
CA ASP A 179 4.66 19.67 -19.97
C ASP A 179 4.13 18.40 -19.32
N LEU A 180 4.38 17.23 -19.93
CA LEU A 180 4.01 15.93 -19.37
C LEU A 180 4.68 15.73 -18.00
N TYR A 181 6.01 15.89 -17.91
CA TYR A 181 6.75 15.66 -16.66
C TYR A 181 6.39 16.64 -15.54
N ARG A 182 5.98 17.87 -15.88
CA ARG A 182 5.53 18.87 -14.90
C ARG A 182 4.17 18.56 -14.28
N ASN A 183 3.35 17.72 -14.93
CA ASN A 183 2.00 17.39 -14.50
C ASN A 183 1.87 15.93 -14.02
N CYS A 184 2.98 15.30 -13.64
CA CYS A 184 2.96 13.96 -13.08
C CYS A 184 2.79 13.97 -11.55
N GLU A 185 2.12 12.95 -11.03
CA GLU A 185 1.96 12.71 -9.60
C GLU A 185 2.63 11.39 -9.24
N THR A 186 3.70 11.46 -8.41
CA THR A 186 4.50 10.27 -8.08
C THR A 186 3.65 9.22 -7.34
N ASP A 187 2.78 9.63 -6.42
CA ASP A 187 2.00 8.69 -5.61
C ASP A 187 1.04 7.86 -6.47
N THR A 188 0.38 8.49 -7.43
CA THR A 188 -0.49 7.81 -8.41
C THR A 188 0.30 6.84 -9.30
N LEU A 189 1.51 7.21 -9.73
CA LEU A 189 2.39 6.31 -10.49
C LEU A 189 2.79 5.09 -9.67
N ILE A 190 3.09 5.26 -8.39
CA ILE A 190 3.46 4.16 -7.50
C ILE A 190 2.26 3.26 -7.21
N ASN A 191 1.07 3.81 -7.00
CA ASN A 191 -0.17 3.04 -6.88
C ASN A 191 -0.37 2.14 -8.10
N TYR A 192 -0.24 2.71 -9.31
CA TYR A 192 -0.34 1.96 -10.56
C TYR A 192 0.76 0.88 -10.67
N MET A 193 2.03 1.24 -10.48
CA MET A 193 3.16 0.30 -10.60
C MET A 193 3.05 -0.87 -9.62
N ALA A 194 2.60 -0.61 -8.39
CA ALA A 194 2.36 -1.64 -7.39
C ALA A 194 1.26 -2.61 -7.81
N LYS A 195 0.09 -2.08 -8.24
CA LYS A 195 -1.04 -2.91 -8.71
C LYS A 195 -0.68 -3.69 -9.98
N PHE A 196 0.04 -3.07 -10.90
CA PHE A 196 0.57 -3.72 -12.11
C PHE A 196 1.47 -4.91 -11.73
N ALA A 197 2.45 -4.69 -10.86
CA ALA A 197 3.38 -5.74 -10.44
C ALA A 197 2.67 -6.89 -9.72
N TYR A 198 1.76 -6.56 -8.80
CA TYR A 198 1.04 -7.54 -7.99
C TYR A 198 0.04 -8.38 -8.80
N ARG A 199 -0.45 -7.84 -9.93
CA ARG A 199 -1.18 -8.65 -10.92
C ARG A 199 -0.24 -9.49 -11.77
N ALA A 200 0.91 -8.95 -12.17
CA ALA A 200 1.87 -9.63 -13.03
C ALA A 200 2.49 -10.89 -12.38
N VAL A 201 2.70 -10.90 -11.05
CA VAL A 201 3.23 -12.09 -10.34
C VAL A 201 2.35 -13.34 -10.44
N LEU A 202 1.07 -13.19 -10.82
CA LEU A 202 0.19 -14.34 -11.08
C LEU A 202 0.57 -15.11 -12.35
N ASN A 203 1.31 -14.47 -13.27
CA ASN A 203 1.57 -15.01 -14.61
C ASN A 203 3.07 -15.06 -14.95
N SER A 204 3.88 -14.21 -14.32
CA SER A 204 5.30 -14.04 -14.62
C SER A 204 6.18 -14.29 -13.39
N PRO A 205 7.42 -14.78 -13.56
CA PRO A 205 8.38 -14.89 -12.45
C PRO A 205 8.63 -13.53 -11.78
N VAL A 206 8.74 -13.52 -10.45
CA VAL A 206 8.92 -12.30 -9.65
C VAL A 206 10.13 -11.48 -10.11
N LYS A 207 11.24 -12.15 -10.46
CA LYS A 207 12.44 -11.50 -10.99
C LYS A 207 12.13 -10.69 -12.24
N THR A 208 11.42 -11.27 -13.22
CA THR A 208 11.03 -10.58 -14.45
C THR A 208 10.13 -9.37 -14.18
N VAL A 209 9.21 -9.49 -13.23
CA VAL A 209 8.34 -8.37 -12.82
C VAL A 209 9.17 -7.22 -12.24
N ARG A 210 10.13 -7.52 -11.36
CA ARG A 210 11.04 -6.53 -10.77
C ARG A 210 11.89 -5.84 -11.83
N ASP A 211 12.50 -6.62 -12.72
CA ASP A 211 13.34 -6.10 -13.81
C ASP A 211 12.51 -5.16 -14.71
N THR A 212 11.26 -5.54 -15.01
CA THR A 212 10.32 -4.70 -15.78
C THR A 212 10.09 -3.34 -15.12
N LEU A 213 9.82 -3.32 -13.80
CA LEU A 213 9.63 -2.08 -13.05
C LEU A 213 10.86 -1.18 -13.07
N ILE A 214 12.05 -1.77 -12.85
CA ILE A 214 13.33 -1.05 -12.87
C ILE A 214 13.58 -0.45 -14.25
N THR A 215 13.42 -1.25 -15.31
CA THR A 215 13.59 -0.80 -16.69
C THR A 215 12.62 0.31 -17.05
N GLN A 216 11.34 0.20 -16.69
CA GLN A 216 10.35 1.26 -16.94
C GLN A 216 10.73 2.58 -16.26
N CYS A 217 11.13 2.53 -14.98
CA CYS A 217 11.57 3.72 -14.26
C CYS A 217 12.84 4.32 -14.89
N ALA A 218 13.80 3.50 -15.29
CA ALA A 218 15.02 3.96 -15.95
C ALA A 218 14.70 4.63 -17.30
N GLN A 219 13.77 4.06 -18.07
CA GLN A 219 13.32 4.63 -19.34
C GLN A 219 12.61 5.97 -19.17
N ILE A 220 11.73 6.11 -18.17
CA ILE A 220 11.07 7.38 -17.83
C ILE A 220 12.13 8.45 -17.53
N LEU A 221 13.07 8.15 -16.64
CA LEU A 221 14.09 9.11 -16.22
C LEU A 221 15.12 9.40 -17.32
N ALA A 222 15.50 8.40 -18.13
CA ALA A 222 16.38 8.59 -19.28
C ALA A 222 15.71 9.45 -20.36
N CYS A 223 14.41 9.25 -20.61
CA CYS A 223 13.64 10.07 -21.55
C CYS A 223 13.60 11.53 -21.11
N TYR A 224 13.37 11.81 -19.83
CA TYR A 224 13.46 13.16 -19.28
C TYR A 224 14.87 13.75 -19.45
N ARG A 225 15.91 12.97 -19.09
CA ARG A 225 17.31 13.38 -19.18
C ARG A 225 17.72 13.78 -20.59
N LYS A 226 17.25 13.05 -21.60
CA LYS A 226 17.57 13.27 -23.01
C LYS A 226 16.82 14.45 -23.61
N ASN A 227 15.55 14.62 -23.29
CA ASN A 227 14.64 15.50 -24.04
C ASN A 227 14.24 16.78 -23.31
N CYS A 228 14.35 16.83 -21.97
CA CYS A 228 13.82 17.94 -21.15
C CYS A 228 14.89 18.63 -20.30
N ALA A 229 15.89 17.88 -19.81
CA ALA A 229 16.90 18.42 -18.92
C ALA A 229 17.90 19.34 -19.64
N SER A 230 18.29 20.43 -18.99
CA SER A 230 19.37 21.29 -19.49
C SER A 230 20.72 20.53 -19.55
N PRO A 231 21.60 20.86 -20.51
CA PRO A 231 22.92 20.25 -20.62
C PRO A 231 23.67 20.32 -19.29
N SER A 232 24.14 19.17 -18.82
CA SER A 232 24.84 19.03 -17.54
C SER A 232 25.73 17.78 -17.61
N SER A 233 26.63 17.61 -16.63
CA SER A 233 27.63 16.55 -16.70
C SER A 233 27.01 15.15 -16.67
N ALA A 234 27.62 14.18 -17.35
CA ALA A 234 27.14 12.80 -17.39
C ALA A 234 27.17 12.11 -16.01
N GLY A 235 27.97 12.63 -15.08
CA GLY A 235 28.04 12.17 -13.69
C GLY A 235 26.85 12.63 -12.82
N GLN A 236 26.03 13.58 -13.29
CA GLN A 236 24.86 14.05 -12.55
C GLN A 236 23.61 13.25 -12.92
N LEU A 237 22.89 12.77 -11.90
CA LEU A 237 21.54 12.24 -12.04
C LEU A 237 20.54 13.40 -11.95
N ILE A 238 19.84 13.68 -13.05
CA ILE A 238 18.84 14.75 -13.11
C ILE A 238 17.45 14.13 -13.14
N LEU A 239 16.62 14.50 -12.18
CA LEU A 239 15.25 14.03 -12.03
C LEU A 239 14.27 15.21 -12.24
N PRO A 240 13.06 14.96 -12.78
CA PRO A 240 12.00 15.97 -12.76
C PRO A 240 11.53 16.20 -11.32
N GLU A 241 11.18 17.43 -10.96
CA GLU A 241 10.76 17.76 -9.58
C GLU A 241 9.55 16.92 -9.15
N CYS A 242 8.56 16.77 -10.02
CA CYS A 242 7.36 15.96 -9.79
C CYS A 242 7.61 14.45 -9.64
N MET A 243 8.80 13.96 -10.00
CA MET A 243 9.20 12.54 -9.91
C MET A 243 10.46 12.34 -9.06
N LYS A 244 10.87 13.34 -8.27
CA LYS A 244 12.10 13.29 -7.49
C LYS A 244 12.09 12.14 -6.47
N LEU A 245 10.92 11.77 -5.99
CA LEU A 245 10.70 10.66 -5.05
C LEU A 245 10.35 9.33 -5.73
N LEU A 246 10.17 9.31 -7.06
CA LEU A 246 9.84 8.08 -7.79
C LEU A 246 10.86 6.95 -7.53
N PRO A 247 12.19 7.19 -7.54
CA PRO A 247 13.14 6.11 -7.26
C PRO A 247 13.04 5.56 -5.84
N VAL A 248 12.82 6.40 -4.82
CA VAL A 248 12.73 5.92 -3.43
C VAL A 248 11.47 5.08 -3.23
N TYR A 249 10.31 5.54 -3.71
CA TYR A 249 9.07 4.79 -3.57
C TYR A 249 9.06 3.52 -4.41
N LEU A 250 9.66 3.52 -5.60
CA LEU A 250 9.81 2.31 -6.38
C LEU A 250 10.69 1.28 -5.66
N ASN A 251 11.79 1.71 -5.03
CA ASN A 251 12.62 0.82 -4.22
C ASN A 251 11.81 0.20 -3.07
N CYS A 252 10.90 0.97 -2.45
CA CYS A 252 10.01 0.45 -1.41
C CYS A 252 9.07 -0.63 -1.96
N VAL A 253 8.47 -0.43 -3.14
CA VAL A 253 7.65 -1.44 -3.81
C VAL A 253 8.46 -2.72 -4.10
N LEU A 254 9.68 -2.58 -4.63
CA LEU A 254 10.57 -3.71 -4.93
C LEU A 254 10.99 -4.49 -3.68
N LYS A 255 11.08 -3.82 -2.53
CA LYS A 255 11.37 -4.42 -1.22
C LYS A 255 10.15 -5.02 -0.52
N SER A 256 8.94 -4.84 -1.05
CA SER A 256 7.72 -5.36 -0.44
C SER A 256 7.73 -6.88 -0.34
N ASP A 257 7.05 -7.42 0.67
CA ASP A 257 6.94 -8.86 0.95
C ASP A 257 6.44 -9.70 -0.24
N VAL A 258 5.67 -9.09 -1.14
CA VAL A 258 5.19 -9.76 -2.36
C VAL A 258 6.33 -9.96 -3.37
N LEU A 259 7.25 -9.01 -3.53
CA LEU A 259 8.32 -9.04 -4.53
C LEU A 259 9.69 -9.47 -3.96
N GLN A 260 9.87 -9.36 -2.65
CA GLN A 260 11.09 -9.76 -1.94
C GLN A 260 10.77 -10.26 -0.54
N PRO A 261 10.15 -11.45 -0.40
CA PRO A 261 9.76 -11.95 0.91
C PRO A 261 10.98 -12.18 1.81
N GLY A 262 10.86 -11.77 3.07
CA GLY A 262 11.78 -12.19 4.12
C GLY A 262 11.60 -13.65 4.50
N ALA A 263 12.60 -14.23 5.18
CA ALA A 263 12.58 -15.63 5.60
C ALA A 263 11.39 -15.99 6.50
N GLU A 264 10.90 -15.02 7.29
CA GLU A 264 9.78 -15.20 8.22
C GLU A 264 8.40 -14.99 7.57
N VAL A 265 8.34 -14.42 6.37
CA VAL A 265 7.08 -14.06 5.71
C VAL A 265 6.42 -15.29 5.10
N THR A 266 5.17 -15.57 5.47
CA THR A 266 4.43 -16.72 4.97
C THR A 266 3.80 -16.45 3.60
N THR A 267 3.52 -17.50 2.82
CA THR A 267 2.76 -17.37 1.56
C THR A 267 1.39 -16.71 1.77
N ASP A 268 0.74 -16.98 2.90
CA ASP A 268 -0.55 -16.37 3.26
C ASP A 268 -0.43 -14.86 3.56
N ASP A 269 0.69 -14.39 4.10
CA ASP A 269 0.97 -12.96 4.27
C ASP A 269 1.14 -12.27 2.93
N ARG A 270 1.92 -12.89 2.04
CA ARG A 270 2.15 -12.35 0.69
C ARG A 270 0.86 -12.29 -0.11
N ALA A 271 0.06 -13.36 -0.11
CA ALA A 271 -1.22 -13.40 -0.81
C ALA A 271 -2.21 -12.36 -0.26
N TYR A 272 -2.24 -12.19 1.07
CA TYR A 272 -3.06 -11.18 1.74
C TYR A 272 -2.66 -9.75 1.34
N VAL A 273 -1.36 -9.42 1.41
CA VAL A 273 -0.84 -8.09 1.02
C VAL A 273 -1.11 -7.82 -0.46
N ARG A 274 -0.91 -8.82 -1.33
CA ARG A 274 -1.18 -8.71 -2.77
C ARG A 274 -2.63 -8.27 -3.02
N GLN A 275 -3.58 -8.93 -2.38
CA GLN A 275 -5.00 -8.61 -2.50
C GLN A 275 -5.30 -7.22 -1.93
N LEU A 276 -4.77 -6.91 -0.75
CA LEU A 276 -5.03 -5.64 -0.08
C LEU A 276 -4.63 -4.44 -0.94
N VAL A 277 -3.40 -4.43 -1.46
CA VAL A 277 -2.88 -3.35 -2.31
C VAL A 277 -3.68 -3.21 -3.61
N SER A 278 -4.30 -4.28 -4.11
CA SER A 278 -5.14 -4.18 -5.32
C SER A 278 -6.34 -3.23 -5.12
N SER A 279 -6.85 -3.12 -3.89
CA SER A 279 -8.01 -2.28 -3.56
C SER A 279 -7.66 -0.91 -2.99
N MET A 280 -6.41 -0.70 -2.57
CA MET A 280 -5.97 0.54 -1.93
C MET A 280 -6.06 1.75 -2.86
N ASP A 281 -6.40 2.90 -2.26
CA ASP A 281 -6.29 4.20 -2.91
C ASP A 281 -4.83 4.72 -2.93
N VAL A 282 -4.64 5.92 -3.49
CA VAL A 282 -3.31 6.54 -3.60
C VAL A 282 -2.73 6.84 -2.21
N ALA A 283 -3.52 7.38 -1.29
CA ALA A 283 -3.08 7.77 0.04
C ALA A 283 -2.71 6.57 0.93
N GLU A 284 -3.43 5.45 0.81
CA GLU A 284 -3.15 4.19 1.48
C GLU A 284 -1.87 3.56 0.94
N THR A 285 -1.71 3.48 -0.39
CA THR A 285 -0.47 2.91 -0.96
C THR A 285 0.76 3.74 -0.60
N ASN A 286 0.64 5.06 -0.52
CA ASN A 286 1.75 5.93 -0.10
C ASN A 286 2.25 5.55 1.30
N VAL A 287 1.37 5.48 2.30
CA VAL A 287 1.76 5.15 3.68
C VAL A 287 2.11 3.68 3.86
N PHE A 288 1.52 2.79 3.06
CA PHE A 288 1.85 1.37 3.07
C PHE A 288 3.29 1.11 2.61
N PHE A 289 3.72 1.74 1.50
CA PHE A 289 5.07 1.56 0.97
C PHE A 289 6.11 2.45 1.64
N TYR A 290 5.74 3.65 2.08
CA TYR A 290 6.61 4.56 2.81
C TYR A 290 5.98 4.93 4.17
N PRO A 291 6.24 4.14 5.23
CA PRO A 291 5.67 4.36 6.54
C PRO A 291 6.04 5.73 7.14
N ARG A 292 5.12 6.33 7.88
CA ARG A 292 5.38 7.57 8.61
C ARG A 292 6.10 7.25 9.92
N LEU A 293 7.27 7.86 10.14
CA LEU A 293 8.02 7.75 11.40
C LEU A 293 7.91 9.07 12.18
N LEU A 294 7.22 9.04 13.32
CA LEU A 294 6.82 10.22 14.09
C LEU A 294 7.59 10.26 15.43
N PRO A 295 8.40 11.29 15.72
CA PRO A 295 9.09 11.41 17.00
C PRO A 295 8.13 11.89 18.10
N LEU A 296 7.88 11.06 19.10
CA LEU A 296 6.91 11.34 20.16
C LEU A 296 7.46 12.28 21.24
N THR A 297 8.75 12.19 21.54
CA THR A 297 9.43 12.94 22.60
C THR A 297 9.97 14.31 22.18
N LYS A 298 10.07 14.58 20.87
CA LYS A 298 10.65 15.82 20.34
C LYS A 298 9.65 16.97 20.16
N SER A 299 8.36 16.69 20.27
CA SER A 299 7.30 17.70 20.10
C SER A 299 6.85 18.26 21.45
N PRO A 300 6.61 19.59 21.57
CA PRO A 300 6.16 20.21 22.81
C PRO A 300 4.89 19.53 23.35
N LEU A 301 4.80 19.28 24.65
CA LEU A 301 3.66 18.59 25.27
C LEU A 301 2.34 19.35 25.08
N ASP A 302 2.40 20.68 24.99
CA ASP A 302 1.24 21.54 24.83
C ASP A 302 0.74 21.65 23.37
N SER A 303 1.49 21.11 22.41
CA SER A 303 1.06 21.09 21.01
C SER A 303 0.09 19.94 20.75
N THR A 304 -1.09 20.28 20.23
CA THR A 304 -2.09 19.33 19.73
C THR A 304 -1.82 18.88 18.30
N ALA A 305 -0.82 19.46 17.63
CA ALA A 305 -0.47 19.10 16.25
C ALA A 305 0.31 17.79 16.19
N GLU A 306 0.07 17.02 15.12
CA GLU A 306 0.87 15.84 14.78
C GLU A 306 2.35 16.25 14.62
N PRO A 307 3.31 15.53 15.23
CA PRO A 307 4.72 15.81 15.03
C PRO A 307 5.11 15.59 13.56
N PRO A 308 6.00 16.41 12.98
CA PRO A 308 6.45 16.21 11.61
C PRO A 308 7.18 14.86 11.46
N ALA A 309 6.83 14.13 10.41
CA ALA A 309 7.47 12.85 10.11
C ALA A 309 8.96 13.02 9.77
N VAL A 310 9.76 12.05 10.19
CA VAL A 310 11.17 11.91 9.82
C VAL A 310 11.35 10.77 8.82
N ARG A 311 12.50 10.73 8.13
CA ARG A 311 12.82 9.67 7.16
C ARG A 311 12.78 8.29 7.82
N ALA A 312 12.23 7.31 7.12
CA ALA A 312 12.11 5.92 7.56
C ALA A 312 13.47 5.18 7.44
N SER A 313 14.42 5.56 8.28
CA SER A 313 15.77 5.02 8.37
C SER A 313 16.24 4.93 9.82
N GLU A 314 17.03 3.91 10.14
CA GLU A 314 17.63 3.72 11.46
C GLU A 314 18.56 4.88 11.86
N GLU A 315 19.15 5.58 10.88
CA GLU A 315 19.98 6.78 11.12
C GLU A 315 19.19 7.93 11.78
N ARG A 316 17.85 7.90 11.73
CA ARG A 316 16.98 8.90 12.35
C ARG A 316 16.51 8.53 13.74
N LEU A 317 16.81 7.32 14.19
CA LEU A 317 16.49 6.84 15.53
C LEU A 317 17.55 7.30 16.54
N SER A 318 17.08 7.63 17.72
CA SER A 318 17.89 8.07 18.85
C SER A 318 17.54 7.18 20.03
N SER A 319 18.55 6.56 20.67
CA SER A 319 18.33 5.71 21.84
C SER A 319 17.71 6.46 23.01
N GLY A 320 17.73 7.80 23.02
CA GLY A 320 17.10 8.61 24.07
C GLY A 320 15.63 8.97 23.84
N ASP A 321 15.05 8.57 22.70
CA ASP A 321 13.73 9.02 22.24
C ASP A 321 12.74 7.85 22.02
N ILE A 322 11.46 8.21 21.87
CA ILE A 322 10.38 7.27 21.50
C ILE A 322 9.82 7.69 20.14
N TYR A 323 9.58 6.72 19.27
CA TYR A 323 9.05 6.94 17.93
C TYR A 323 7.80 6.10 17.68
N LEU A 324 6.85 6.66 16.93
CA LEU A 324 5.68 5.97 16.42
C LEU A 324 5.83 5.76 14.92
N LEU A 325 5.84 4.51 14.46
CA LEU A 325 5.81 4.17 13.04
C LEU A 325 4.42 3.71 12.64
N GLU A 326 3.87 4.28 11.58
CA GLU A 326 2.57 3.94 11.01
C GLU A 326 2.73 3.50 9.55
N ASN A 327 2.21 2.33 9.21
CA ASN A 327 2.21 1.81 7.84
C ASN A 327 0.79 1.52 7.27
N GLY A 328 -0.24 2.07 7.91
CA GLY A 328 -1.65 1.86 7.53
C GLY A 328 -2.28 0.55 8.00
N LEU A 329 -1.49 -0.44 8.45
CA LEU A 329 -1.99 -1.72 8.99
C LEU A 329 -1.61 -1.98 10.44
N ASN A 330 -0.44 -1.47 10.85
CA ASN A 330 0.10 -1.59 12.19
C ASN A 330 0.67 -0.24 12.63
N LEU A 331 0.68 -0.05 13.94
CA LEU A 331 1.36 1.03 14.64
C LEU A 331 2.46 0.42 15.49
N PHE A 332 3.69 0.89 15.36
CA PHE A 332 4.81 0.45 16.19
C PHE A 332 5.26 1.59 17.09
N VAL A 333 5.31 1.34 18.40
CA VAL A 333 5.91 2.27 19.36
C VAL A 333 7.30 1.75 19.66
N TRP A 334 8.31 2.32 19.02
CA TRP A 334 9.71 1.98 19.27
C TRP A 334 10.24 2.82 20.44
N VAL A 335 10.84 2.16 21.42
CA VAL A 335 11.38 2.77 22.63
C VAL A 335 12.89 2.58 22.66
N GLY A 336 13.64 3.69 22.69
CA GLY A 336 15.09 3.66 22.83
C GLY A 336 15.56 3.20 24.22
N ALA A 337 16.73 2.56 24.26
CA ALA A 337 17.30 1.97 25.48
C ALA A 337 17.73 3.02 26.53
N SER A 338 18.01 4.26 26.10
CA SER A 338 18.47 5.37 26.92
C SER A 338 17.38 6.42 27.18
N VAL A 339 16.10 6.07 26.95
CA VAL A 339 14.97 6.96 27.24
C VAL A 339 14.92 7.26 28.75
N GLN A 340 14.68 8.53 29.09
CA GLN A 340 14.61 8.97 30.47
C GLN A 340 13.54 8.22 31.27
N GLN A 341 13.87 7.84 32.51
CA GLN A 341 13.00 7.07 33.39
C GLN A 341 11.63 7.73 33.60
N GLY A 342 11.58 9.05 33.74
CA GLY A 342 10.32 9.79 33.90
C GLY A 342 9.38 9.67 32.68
N VAL A 343 9.95 9.58 31.47
CA VAL A 343 9.19 9.36 30.22
C VAL A 343 8.65 7.93 30.18
N VAL A 344 9.48 6.94 30.53
CA VAL A 344 9.06 5.53 30.63
C VAL A 344 7.91 5.36 31.62
N GLN A 345 8.03 5.95 32.81
CA GLN A 345 6.99 5.91 33.83
C GLN A 345 5.70 6.59 33.35
N SER A 346 5.82 7.74 32.68
CA SER A 346 4.68 8.50 32.16
C SER A 346 3.91 7.80 31.05
N LEU A 347 4.56 6.94 30.25
CA LEU A 347 3.90 6.25 29.13
C LEU A 347 3.51 4.80 29.44
N PHE A 348 4.31 4.09 30.24
CA PHE A 348 4.15 2.63 30.48
C PHE A 348 3.83 2.27 31.92
N ASN A 349 3.88 3.22 32.87
CA ASN A 349 3.69 2.97 34.31
C ASN A 349 4.63 1.91 34.91
N VAL A 350 5.87 1.85 34.40
CA VAL A 350 6.95 1.00 34.92
C VAL A 350 8.14 1.83 35.32
N SER A 351 9.01 1.31 36.20
CA SER A 351 10.11 2.09 36.77
C SER A 351 11.36 2.11 35.91
N SER A 352 11.49 1.29 34.87
CA SER A 352 12.67 1.28 34.00
C SER A 352 12.38 0.72 32.61
N PHE A 353 13.26 1.01 31.64
CA PHE A 353 13.19 0.47 30.29
C PHE A 353 13.13 -1.07 30.26
N SER A 354 13.88 -1.73 31.15
CA SER A 354 13.92 -3.20 31.25
C SER A 354 12.57 -3.81 31.59
N GLN A 355 11.72 -3.11 32.37
CA GLN A 355 10.41 -3.59 32.80
C GLN A 355 9.31 -3.40 31.75
N ILE A 356 9.57 -2.67 30.65
CA ILE A 356 8.61 -2.53 29.56
C ILE A 356 8.37 -3.90 28.93
N THR A 357 7.11 -4.32 28.86
CA THR A 357 6.69 -5.54 28.16
C THR A 357 6.65 -5.27 26.66
N SER A 358 7.47 -5.99 25.90
CA SER A 358 7.45 -5.92 24.43
C SER A 358 6.24 -6.66 23.85
N GLY A 359 5.74 -6.19 22.71
CA GLY A 359 4.56 -6.79 22.07
C GLY A 359 3.23 -6.35 22.67
N LEU A 360 3.23 -5.40 23.64
CA LEU A 360 2.00 -4.81 24.16
C LEU A 360 1.15 -4.25 23.01
N SER A 361 -0.11 -4.68 22.98
CA SER A 361 -1.09 -4.27 21.95
C SER A 361 -1.95 -3.08 22.38
N VAL A 362 -1.84 -2.67 23.65
CA VAL A 362 -2.57 -1.54 24.25
C VAL A 362 -1.63 -0.79 25.21
N LEU A 363 -1.64 0.54 25.16
CA LEU A 363 -0.94 1.38 26.13
C LEU A 363 -1.78 1.55 27.41
N PRO A 364 -1.16 1.62 28.60
CA PRO A 364 -1.89 1.88 29.82
C PRO A 364 -2.55 3.26 29.79
N VAL A 365 -3.77 3.34 30.31
CA VAL A 365 -4.52 4.59 30.43
C VAL A 365 -4.01 5.32 31.66
N LEU A 366 -3.16 6.32 31.44
CA LEU A 366 -2.55 7.12 32.51
C LEU A 366 -3.00 8.58 32.40
N ASP A 367 -3.17 9.22 33.55
CA ASP A 367 -3.58 10.61 33.67
C ASP A 367 -2.38 11.55 33.71
N ASN A 368 -1.66 11.67 32.58
CA ASN A 368 -0.59 12.64 32.40
C ASN A 368 -0.55 13.17 30.95
N PRO A 369 0.09 14.33 30.70
CA PRO A 369 0.09 14.96 29.38
C PRO A 369 0.65 14.07 28.27
N LEU A 370 1.75 13.34 28.54
CA LEU A 370 2.40 12.50 27.54
C LEU A 370 1.51 11.31 27.13
N SER A 371 0.97 10.57 28.10
CA SER A 371 0.07 9.43 27.83
C SER A 371 -1.18 9.89 27.07
N LYS A 372 -1.81 10.99 27.48
CA LYS A 372 -2.98 11.55 26.78
C LYS A 372 -2.65 11.95 25.35
N LYS A 373 -1.52 12.63 25.13
CA LYS A 373 -1.06 13.07 23.81
C LYS A 373 -0.78 11.88 22.88
N VAL A 374 -0.02 10.90 23.35
CA VAL A 374 0.33 9.72 22.52
C VAL A 374 -0.91 8.89 22.19
N ARG A 375 -1.81 8.66 23.16
CA ARG A 375 -3.07 7.95 22.91
C ARG A 375 -3.98 8.71 21.94
N GLY A 376 -4.12 10.02 22.13
CA GLY A 376 -4.89 10.88 21.22
C GLY A 376 -4.34 10.89 19.78
N LEU A 377 -3.01 10.88 19.62
CA LEU A 377 -2.38 10.73 18.30
C LEU A 377 -2.70 9.37 17.68
N ILE A 378 -2.55 8.27 18.43
CA ILE A 378 -2.88 6.91 17.95
C ILE A 378 -4.34 6.82 17.52
N ASP A 379 -5.26 7.38 18.30
CA ASP A 379 -6.70 7.37 17.99
C ASP A 379 -7.01 8.20 16.74
N SER A 380 -6.38 9.37 16.59
CA SER A 380 -6.48 10.20 15.39
C SER A 380 -6.00 9.45 14.14
N LEU A 381 -4.83 8.80 14.21
CA LEU A 381 -4.30 8.01 13.09
C LEU A 381 -5.22 6.84 12.73
N ARG A 382 -5.77 6.14 13.73
CA ARG A 382 -6.75 5.06 13.51
C ARG A 382 -8.06 5.54 12.90
N ALA A 383 -8.47 6.79 13.16
CA ALA A 383 -9.65 7.40 12.55
C ALA A 383 -9.42 7.80 11.09
N GLN A 384 -8.17 8.09 10.70
CA GLN A 384 -7.79 8.43 9.33
C GLN A 384 -7.65 7.20 8.41
N ARG A 385 -7.65 5.98 8.96
CA ARG A 385 -7.45 4.73 8.21
C ARG A 385 -8.69 3.86 8.24
N MET A 386 -8.91 3.14 7.15
CA MET A 386 -10.05 2.25 6.96
C MET A 386 -10.00 1.07 7.93
N ARG A 387 -8.83 0.44 8.06
CA ARG A 387 -8.60 -0.72 8.92
C ARG A 387 -8.06 -0.33 10.29
N TYR A 388 -8.43 -1.09 11.32
CA TYR A 388 -7.87 -0.91 12.64
C TYR A 388 -6.40 -1.32 12.67
N MET A 389 -5.55 -0.36 13.01
CA MET A 389 -4.11 -0.60 13.13
C MET A 389 -3.76 -1.21 14.49
N LYS A 390 -3.22 -2.43 14.47
CA LYS A 390 -2.72 -3.11 15.68
C LYS A 390 -1.51 -2.35 16.20
N LEU A 391 -1.52 -2.00 17.49
CA LEU A 391 -0.36 -1.40 18.14
C LEU A 391 0.63 -2.51 18.53
N ILE A 392 1.93 -2.25 18.40
CA ILE A 392 2.99 -3.16 18.82
C ILE A 392 4.09 -2.32 19.49
N VAL A 393 4.28 -2.49 20.79
CA VAL A 393 5.42 -1.88 21.50
C VAL A 393 6.69 -2.66 21.23
N VAL A 394 7.74 -1.96 20.83
CA VAL A 394 9.04 -2.52 20.44
C VAL A 394 10.14 -1.84 21.25
N LYS A 395 11.00 -2.63 21.87
CA LYS A 395 12.19 -2.13 22.58
C LYS A 395 13.40 -2.22 21.67
N GLN A 396 14.29 -1.23 21.77
CA GLN A 396 15.63 -1.32 21.20
C GLN A 396 16.36 -2.56 21.73
N GLU A 397 17.09 -3.26 20.86
CA GLU A 397 17.82 -4.50 21.11
C GLU A 397 16.96 -5.73 21.44
N ASP A 398 15.64 -5.65 21.23
CA ASP A 398 14.73 -6.79 21.40
C ASP A 398 14.40 -7.49 20.08
N LYS A 399 13.89 -8.73 20.15
CA LYS A 399 13.56 -9.56 18.98
C LYS A 399 12.58 -8.88 18.02
N LEU A 400 11.60 -8.13 18.55
CA LEU A 400 10.61 -7.41 17.75
C LEU A 400 11.20 -6.20 17.02
N GLU A 401 12.41 -5.75 17.38
CA GLU A 401 13.10 -4.68 16.66
C GLU A 401 13.42 -5.08 15.22
N MET A 402 13.70 -6.35 14.96
CA MET A 402 13.93 -6.85 13.60
C MET A 402 12.70 -6.67 12.71
N LEU A 403 11.49 -6.90 13.27
CA LEU A 403 10.24 -6.63 12.58
C LEU A 403 10.02 -5.14 12.36
N PHE A 404 10.34 -4.29 13.36
CA PHE A 404 10.25 -2.85 13.21
C PHE A 404 11.21 -2.31 12.13
N LYS A 405 12.47 -2.77 12.13
CA LYS A 405 13.49 -2.37 11.16
C LYS A 405 13.14 -2.76 9.72
N HIS A 406 12.33 -3.80 9.51
CA HIS A 406 11.80 -4.13 8.19
C HIS A 406 11.02 -2.95 7.57
N PHE A 407 10.36 -2.12 8.39
CA PHE A 407 9.60 -0.94 7.95
C PHE A 407 10.44 0.34 7.84
N LEU A 408 11.75 0.29 8.10
CA LEU A 408 12.68 1.38 7.82
C LEU A 408 13.14 1.26 6.35
N VAL A 409 12.24 1.66 5.46
CA VAL A 409 12.28 1.30 4.04
C VAL A 409 13.42 1.95 3.24
N GLU A 410 14.09 2.96 3.77
CA GLU A 410 15.25 3.56 3.11
C GLU A 410 16.55 2.76 3.31
N ASP A 411 16.62 1.95 4.38
CA ASP A 411 17.81 1.18 4.73
C ASP A 411 17.95 -0.06 3.86
N LYS A 412 19.07 -0.77 3.99
CA LYS A 412 19.24 -2.07 3.33
C LYS A 412 18.28 -3.08 3.96
N SER A 413 17.50 -3.80 3.14
CA SER A 413 16.60 -4.83 3.67
C SER A 413 17.38 -6.04 4.18
N LEU A 414 16.96 -6.57 5.32
CA LEU A 414 17.43 -7.82 5.91
C LEU A 414 17.30 -9.02 4.94
N SER A 415 16.38 -8.92 3.98
CA SER A 415 16.09 -9.93 2.97
C SER A 415 16.84 -9.70 1.65
N GLY A 416 17.86 -8.83 1.65
CA GLY A 416 18.76 -8.59 0.51
C GLY A 416 18.36 -7.44 -0.42
N GLY A 417 17.41 -6.59 -0.03
CA GLY A 417 16.99 -5.43 -0.83
C GLY A 417 17.96 -4.26 -0.69
N ALA A 418 18.20 -3.53 -1.78
CA ALA A 418 19.11 -2.39 -1.79
C ALA A 418 18.62 -1.25 -0.89
N SER A 419 19.56 -0.51 -0.28
CA SER A 419 19.23 0.78 0.35
C SER A 419 18.80 1.79 -0.71
N TYR A 420 18.20 2.92 -0.29
CA TYR A 420 17.85 3.98 -1.22
C TYR A 420 19.06 4.49 -2.03
N VAL A 421 20.22 4.66 -1.36
CA VAL A 421 21.44 5.15 -2.01
C VAL A 421 21.99 4.14 -3.02
N ASP A 422 21.99 2.85 -2.66
CA ASP A 422 22.40 1.77 -3.57
C ASP A 422 21.49 1.70 -4.81
N PHE A 423 20.18 1.81 -4.58
CA PHE A 423 19.20 1.79 -5.66
C PHE A 423 19.33 2.99 -6.59
N LEU A 424 19.55 4.20 -6.07
CA LEU A 424 19.84 5.37 -6.90
C LEU A 424 21.10 5.18 -7.75
N CYS A 425 22.18 4.62 -7.16
CA CYS A 425 23.39 4.31 -7.91
C CYS A 425 23.12 3.30 -9.04
N HIS A 426 22.28 2.29 -8.80
CA HIS A 426 21.86 1.33 -9.81
C HIS A 426 21.03 2.00 -10.91
N MET A 427 20.01 2.79 -10.54
CA MET A 427 19.18 3.54 -11.49
C MET A 427 20.02 4.47 -12.37
N HIS A 428 21.02 5.14 -11.81
CA HIS A 428 21.92 5.99 -12.59
C HIS A 428 22.72 5.19 -13.62
N LYS A 429 23.16 3.97 -13.30
CA LYS A 429 23.83 3.07 -14.26
C LYS A 429 22.89 2.67 -15.40
N GLU A 430 21.67 2.24 -15.09
CA GLU A 430 20.66 1.85 -16.08
C GLU A 430 20.31 3.03 -17.01
N ILE A 431 20.10 4.22 -16.45
CA ILE A 431 19.83 5.43 -17.23
C ILE A 431 20.99 5.75 -18.17
N ARG A 432 22.24 5.62 -17.71
CA ARG A 432 23.42 5.87 -18.55
C ARG A 432 23.51 4.88 -19.71
N GLN A 433 23.18 3.60 -19.47
CA GLN A 433 23.17 2.58 -20.51
C GLN A 433 22.09 2.83 -21.58
N LEU A 434 20.98 3.48 -21.23
CA LEU A 434 19.93 3.86 -22.19
C LEU A 434 20.25 5.15 -22.97
N LEU A 435 21.19 5.95 -22.47
CA LEU A 435 21.59 7.23 -23.08
C LEU A 435 22.83 7.11 -23.98
N SER A 436 23.67 6.09 -23.75
CA SER A 436 24.69 5.63 -24.69
C SER A 436 24.05 4.94 -25.88
#